data_AF-A0A0X3BK62-F1
#
_entry.id   AF-A0A0X3BK62-F1
#
_cell.length_a   1.000
_cell.length_b   1.000
_cell.length_c   1.000
_cell.angle_alpha   90.00
_cell.angle_beta   90.00
_cell.angle_gamma   90.00
#
_symmetry.space_group_name_H-M   'P 1'
#
loop_
_entity.id
_entity.type
_entity.pdbx_description
1 polymer ?
#
loop_
_entity_poly.entity_id
_entity_poly.type
_entity_poly.pdbx_seq_one_letter_code
_entity_poly.pdbx_strand_id
1 'polypeptide(L)'
;MQGITGSELSPRKAEYLKYIYMRGDVVKTTDIAAHFSVAPSTVTKALADIAKAGYLEHSPYHGVRLTAPGTDYARFLFRRHRIVALVLSRYGLEPDEACREAKKIEQCISRDLTNRICTSLGHPMMSVCGEIEHDHSCCCPPENRKR
;
A
#
# COMPACT_ATOMS: atom_id res chain seq x y z
N MET A 1 -7.64 12.99 12.40
CA MET A 1 -6.62 12.11 11.79
C MET A 1 -6.35 12.63 10.40
N GLN A 2 -5.10 12.99 10.10
CA GLN A 2 -4.73 13.46 8.75
C GLN A 2 -4.98 12.31 7.76
N GLY A 3 -5.78 12.57 6.72
CA GLY A 3 -6.15 11.55 5.75
C GLY A 3 -4.92 11.15 4.92
N ILE A 4 -4.72 9.85 4.74
CA ILE A 4 -3.65 9.31 3.89
C ILE A 4 -3.87 9.81 2.45
N THR A 5 -2.93 10.56 1.88
CA THR A 5 -2.96 11.04 0.49
C THR A 5 -2.42 10.01 -0.50
N GLY A 6 -1.56 9.09 -0.03
CA GLY A 6 -0.95 8.01 -0.81
C GLY A 6 0.46 8.28 -1.32
N SER A 7 1.08 9.39 -0.90
CA SER A 7 2.44 9.81 -1.30
C SER A 7 3.39 10.03 -0.11
N GLU A 8 3.04 9.53 1.07
CA GLU A 8 3.78 9.75 2.33
C GLU A 8 5.13 9.04 2.39
N LEU A 9 5.29 8.00 1.58
CA LEU A 9 6.50 7.20 1.49
C LEU A 9 6.95 7.10 0.03
N SER A 10 8.26 7.07 -0.18
CA SER A 10 8.82 6.76 -1.49
C SER A 10 8.42 5.35 -1.93
N PRO A 11 8.44 5.03 -3.24
CA PRO A 11 7.99 3.73 -3.74
C PRO A 11 8.70 2.55 -3.06
N ARG A 12 10.02 2.67 -2.84
CA ARG A 12 10.81 1.64 -2.14
C ARG A 12 10.38 1.44 -0.70
N LYS A 13 10.08 2.53 0.02
CA LYS A 13 9.62 2.48 1.43
C LYS A 13 8.21 1.92 1.53
N ALA A 14 7.33 2.24 0.58
CA ALA A 14 5.99 1.65 0.48
C ALA A 14 6.06 0.12 0.28
N GLU A 15 6.98 -0.37 -0.55
CA GLU A 15 7.20 -1.81 -0.74
C GLU A 15 7.71 -2.50 0.54
N TYR A 16 8.59 -1.84 1.31
CA TYR A 16 9.00 -2.36 2.63
C TYR A 16 7.81 -2.44 3.59
N LEU A 17 6.96 -1.41 3.61
CA LEU A 17 5.76 -1.39 4.46
C LEU A 17 4.79 -2.53 4.09
N LYS A 18 4.54 -2.75 2.79
CA LYS A 18 3.73 -3.88 2.30
C LYS A 18 4.32 -5.23 2.71
N TYR A 19 5.63 -5.40 2.57
CA TYR A 19 6.30 -6.64 2.96
C TYR A 19 6.15 -6.91 4.45
N ILE A 20 6.35 -5.90 5.30
CA ILE A 20 6.16 -6.03 6.76
C ILE A 20 4.70 -6.39 7.09
N TYR A 21 3.74 -5.75 6.43
CA TYR A 21 2.31 -6.07 6.59
C TYR A 21 2.01 -7.54 6.28
N MET A 22 2.52 -8.06 5.16
CA MET A 22 2.31 -9.45 4.77
C MET A 22 2.92 -10.47 5.73
N ARG A 23 3.97 -10.10 6.47
CA ARG A 23 4.60 -10.98 7.45
C ARG A 23 3.83 -11.06 8.77
N GLY A 24 2.91 -10.14 9.04
CA GLY A 24 1.98 -10.16 10.19
C GLY A 24 2.59 -9.87 11.57
N ASP A 25 3.87 -10.24 11.76
CA ASP A 25 4.58 -10.15 13.03
C ASP A 25 5.79 -9.19 12.95
N VAL A 26 6.63 -9.23 13.98
CA VAL A 26 7.90 -8.52 14.02
C VAL A 26 8.84 -9.06 12.94
N VAL A 27 9.32 -8.18 12.05
CA VAL A 27 10.20 -8.55 10.94
C VAL A 27 11.62 -8.06 11.19
N LYS A 28 12.60 -8.96 11.03
CA LYS A 28 14.02 -8.60 11.16
C LYS A 28 14.51 -7.81 9.94
N THR A 29 15.37 -6.84 10.18
CA THR A 29 16.03 -6.05 9.12
C THR A 29 16.78 -6.93 8.11
N THR A 30 17.39 -8.03 8.58
CA THR A 30 18.10 -8.99 7.72
C THR A 30 17.17 -9.70 6.74
N ASP A 31 15.95 -10.02 7.16
CA ASP A 31 14.97 -10.72 6.33
C ASP A 31 14.46 -9.79 5.21
N ILE A 32 14.23 -8.52 5.55
CA ILE A 32 13.87 -7.48 4.59
C ILE A 32 15.01 -7.26 3.59
N ALA A 33 16.25 -7.15 4.09
CA ALA A 33 17.43 -6.97 3.24
C ALA A 33 17.63 -8.13 2.25
N ALA A 34 17.47 -9.37 2.73
CA ALA A 34 17.54 -10.57 1.91
C ALA A 34 16.42 -10.61 0.87
N HIS A 35 15.17 -10.32 1.25
CA HIS A 35 14.03 -10.34 0.34
C HIS A 35 14.16 -9.32 -0.80
N PHE A 36 14.67 -8.13 -0.52
CA PHE A 36 14.82 -7.06 -1.50
C PHE A 36 16.19 -7.01 -2.17
N SER A 37 17.09 -7.97 -1.88
CA SER A 37 18.46 -8.06 -2.38
C SER A 37 19.23 -6.74 -2.25
N VAL A 38 19.21 -6.15 -1.05
CA VAL A 38 19.90 -4.90 -0.72
C VAL A 38 20.76 -5.05 0.53
N ALA A 39 21.73 -4.15 0.71
CA ALA A 39 22.54 -4.11 1.93
C ALA A 39 21.68 -3.85 3.17
N PRO A 40 21.96 -4.50 4.33
CA PRO A 40 21.25 -4.26 5.59
C PRO A 40 21.24 -2.78 6.02
N SER A 41 22.34 -2.06 5.78
CA SER A 41 22.46 -0.62 6.09
C SER A 41 21.43 0.23 5.34
N THR A 42 21.14 -0.09 4.08
CA THR A 42 20.12 0.58 3.26
C THR A 42 18.73 0.38 3.88
N VAL A 43 18.43 -0.84 4.31
CA VAL A 43 17.15 -1.15 4.95
C VAL A 43 17.03 -0.44 6.29
N THR A 44 18.07 -0.49 7.14
CA THR A 44 18.07 0.20 8.45
C THR A 44 17.74 1.68 8.30
N LYS A 45 18.36 2.37 7.34
CA LYS A 45 18.07 3.79 7.07
C LYS A 45 16.61 4.00 6.65
N ALA A 46 16.11 3.18 5.73
CA ALA A 46 14.72 3.28 5.27
C ALA A 46 13.71 3.01 6.39
N LEU A 47 13.94 1.99 7.22
CA LEU A 47 13.09 1.65 8.36
C LEU A 47 13.08 2.75 9.41
N ALA A 48 14.23 3.36 9.69
CA ALA A 48 14.31 4.51 10.60
C ALA A 48 13.47 5.69 10.09
N ASP A 49 13.50 5.97 8.78
CA ASP A 49 12.66 7.02 8.20
C ASP A 49 11.16 6.69 8.25
N ILE A 50 10.78 5.44 7.99
CA ILE A 50 9.38 4.99 8.07
C ILE A 50 8.89 5.05 9.54
N ALA A 51 9.73 4.68 10.50
CA ALA A 51 9.43 4.78 11.92
C ALA A 51 9.28 6.24 12.37
N LYS A 52 10.15 7.15 11.90
CA LYS A 52 10.00 8.60 12.13
C LYS A 52 8.71 9.16 11.56
N ALA A 53 8.21 8.60 10.45
CA ALA A 53 6.91 8.94 9.89
C ALA A 53 5.71 8.31 10.66
N GLY A 54 5.97 7.53 11.71
CA GLY A 54 4.95 6.97 12.59
C GLY A 54 4.30 5.67 12.09
N TYR A 55 4.83 5.05 11.03
CA TYR A 55 4.25 3.83 10.44
C TYR A 55 4.86 2.53 10.99
N LEU A 56 6.00 2.60 11.67
CA LEU A 56 6.67 1.45 12.27
C LEU A 56 7.12 1.76 13.69
N GLU A 57 7.07 0.75 14.53
CA GLU A 57 7.81 0.67 15.79
C GLU A 57 9.07 -0.15 15.55
N HIS A 58 10.22 0.41 15.93
CA HIS A 58 11.51 -0.26 15.85
C HIS A 58 11.99 -0.58 17.26
N SER A 59 12.16 -1.86 17.57
CA SER A 59 12.77 -2.29 18.81
C SER A 59 14.21 -2.76 18.55
N PRO A 60 15.23 -2.19 19.22
CA PRO A 60 16.62 -2.62 19.08
C PRO A 60 16.75 -4.13 19.18
N TYR A 61 17.47 -4.75 18.24
CA TYR A 61 17.71 -6.20 18.14
C TYR A 61 16.49 -7.09 17.87
N HIS A 62 15.26 -6.55 17.91
CA HIS A 62 14.04 -7.33 17.78
C HIS A 62 13.39 -7.16 16.39
N GLY A 63 13.68 -6.07 15.69
CA GLY A 63 13.16 -5.82 14.34
C GLY A 63 12.12 -4.71 14.32
N VAL A 64 11.24 -4.75 13.32
CA VAL A 64 10.18 -3.74 13.12
C VAL A 64 8.79 -4.35 13.12
N ARG A 65 7.83 -3.60 13.62
CA ARG A 65 6.40 -3.93 13.58
C ARG A 65 5.60 -2.72 13.10
N LEU A 66 4.47 -2.96 12.45
CA LEU A 66 3.53 -1.90 12.07
C LEU A 66 2.86 -1.27 13.29
N THR A 67 2.74 0.04 13.25
CA THR A 67 1.79 0.78 14.09
C THR A 67 0.38 0.69 13.50
N ALA A 68 -0.64 1.18 14.22
CA ALA A 68 -1.98 1.30 13.67
C ALA A 68 -2.02 2.17 12.38
N PRO A 69 -1.43 3.40 12.34
CA PRO A 69 -1.32 4.16 11.10
C PRO A 69 -0.56 3.44 9.98
N GLY A 70 0.49 2.67 10.33
CA GLY A 70 1.23 1.87 9.36
C GLY A 70 0.39 0.76 8.73
N THR A 71 -0.44 0.13 9.55
CA THR A 71 -1.41 -0.90 9.13
C THR A 71 -2.44 -0.31 8.17
N ASP A 72 -3.04 0.82 8.52
CA ASP A 72 -4.02 1.51 7.65
C ASP A 72 -3.39 1.95 6.33
N TYR A 73 -2.15 2.43 6.37
CA TYR A 73 -1.46 2.82 5.15
C TYR A 73 -1.12 1.60 4.28
N ALA A 74 -0.62 0.51 4.87
CA ALA A 74 -0.36 -0.73 4.12
C ALA A 74 -1.62 -1.28 3.46
N ARG A 75 -2.76 -1.31 4.17
CA ARG A 75 -4.07 -1.70 3.61
C ARG A 75 -4.44 -0.86 2.39
N PHE A 76 -4.25 0.46 2.48
CA PHE A 76 -4.46 1.36 1.34
C PHE A 76 -3.52 1.04 0.16
N LEU A 77 -2.24 0.78 0.42
CA LEU A 77 -1.27 0.44 -0.64
C LEU A 77 -1.70 -0.83 -1.40
N PHE A 78 -2.18 -1.86 -0.71
CA PHE A 78 -2.73 -3.07 -1.34
C PHE A 78 -4.02 -2.79 -2.10
N ARG A 79 -4.94 -2.02 -1.52
CA ARG A 79 -6.18 -1.61 -2.20
C ARG A 79 -5.88 -0.86 -3.50
N ARG A 80 -4.94 0.08 -3.46
CA ARG A 80 -4.50 0.85 -4.64
C ARG A 80 -3.96 -0.06 -5.73
N HIS A 81 -3.07 -0.99 -5.38
CA HIS A 81 -2.55 -1.98 -6.32
C HIS A 81 -3.68 -2.76 -7.01
N ARG A 82 -4.60 -3.32 -6.21
CA ARG A 82 -5.68 -4.18 -6.69
C ARG A 82 -6.67 -3.44 -7.59
N ILE A 83 -6.99 -2.18 -7.28
CA ILE A 83 -7.85 -1.35 -8.12
C ILE A 83 -7.19 -1.09 -9.49
N VAL A 84 -5.90 -0.75 -9.51
CA VAL A 84 -5.18 -0.50 -10.76
C VAL A 84 -5.05 -1.79 -11.59
N ALA A 85 -4.71 -2.90 -10.96
CA ALA A 85 -4.62 -4.21 -11.62
C ALA A 85 -5.98 -4.62 -12.23
N LEU A 86 -7.09 -4.38 -11.53
CA LEU A 86 -8.42 -4.65 -12.05
C LEU A 86 -8.73 -3.80 -13.28
N VAL A 87 -8.43 -2.49 -13.26
CA VAL A 87 -8.59 -1.62 -14.44
C VAL A 87 -7.82 -2.17 -15.63
N LEU A 88 -6.54 -2.48 -15.44
CA LEU A 88 -5.68 -2.98 -16.50
C LEU A 88 -6.17 -4.31 -17.07
N SER A 89 -6.66 -5.22 -16.22
CA SER A 89 -7.25 -6.47 -16.70
C SER A 89 -8.51 -6.25 -17.56
N ARG A 90 -9.31 -5.22 -17.27
CA ARG A 90 -10.47 -4.85 -18.12
C ARG A 90 -10.06 -4.30 -19.49
N TYR A 91 -8.81 -3.87 -19.64
CA TYR A 91 -8.21 -3.50 -20.92
C TYR A 91 -7.55 -4.69 -21.64
N GLY A 92 -7.73 -5.92 -21.14
CA GLY A 92 -7.27 -7.14 -21.81
C GLY A 92 -5.88 -7.62 -21.40
N LEU A 93 -5.29 -7.06 -20.33
CA LEU A 93 -4.04 -7.59 -19.78
C LEU A 93 -4.30 -8.86 -18.98
N GLU A 94 -3.44 -9.86 -19.17
CA GLU A 94 -3.45 -11.07 -18.35
C GLU A 94 -3.17 -10.75 -16.86
N PRO A 95 -3.68 -11.55 -15.90
CA PRO A 95 -3.57 -11.25 -14.47
C PRO A 95 -2.17 -10.87 -13.98
N ASP A 96 -1.14 -11.63 -14.39
CA ASP A 96 0.25 -11.38 -14.00
C ASP A 96 0.80 -10.11 -14.64
N GLU A 97 0.42 -9.83 -15.89
CA GLU A 97 0.82 -8.62 -16.59
C GLU A 97 0.17 -7.37 -15.97
N ALA A 98 -1.12 -7.44 -15.70
CA ALA A 98 -1.87 -6.39 -15.03
C ALA A 98 -1.25 -6.05 -13.66
N CYS A 99 -0.79 -7.04 -12.89
CA CYS A 99 -0.11 -6.80 -11.62
C CYS A 99 1.26 -6.13 -11.78
N ARG A 100 2.06 -6.57 -12.76
CA ARG A 100 3.37 -5.96 -13.04
C ARG A 100 3.24 -4.50 -13.44
N GLU A 101 2.29 -4.17 -14.31
CA GLU A 101 2.05 -2.79 -14.74
C GLU A 101 1.39 -1.96 -13.62
N ALA A 102 0.46 -2.54 -12.87
CA ALA A 102 -0.16 -1.87 -11.72
C ALA A 102 0.89 -1.41 -10.71
N LYS A 103 1.91 -2.22 -10.43
CA LYS A 103 3.01 -1.88 -9.53
C LYS A 103 3.78 -0.62 -9.95
N LYS A 104 3.91 -0.37 -11.27
CA LYS A 104 4.56 0.84 -11.80
C LYS A 104 3.66 2.06 -11.71
N ILE A 105 2.35 1.89 -11.92
CA ILE A 105 1.37 2.98 -11.96
C ILE A 105 0.97 3.41 -10.56
N GLU A 106 0.79 2.47 -9.62
CA GLU A 106 0.26 2.75 -8.29
C GLU A 106 1.08 3.79 -7.52
N GLN A 107 2.40 3.84 -7.75
CA GLN A 107 3.30 4.77 -7.08
C GLN A 107 3.09 6.23 -7.50
N CYS A 108 2.40 6.44 -8.64
CA CYS A 108 2.15 7.75 -9.24
C CYS A 108 0.73 8.27 -8.99
N ILE A 109 -0.15 7.47 -8.39
CA ILE A 109 -1.56 7.84 -8.18
C ILE A 109 -1.90 8.09 -6.72
N SER A 110 -2.73 9.11 -6.49
CA SER A 110 -3.21 9.51 -5.17
C SER A 110 -4.36 8.61 -4.68
N ARG A 111 -4.67 8.71 -3.39
CA ARG A 111 -5.89 8.13 -2.80
C ARG A 111 -7.15 8.63 -3.51
N ASP A 112 -7.23 9.92 -3.80
CA ASP A 112 -8.41 10.50 -4.45
C ASP A 112 -8.66 9.91 -5.83
N LEU A 113 -7.60 9.76 -6.64
CA LEU A 113 -7.70 9.10 -7.95
C LEU A 113 -8.10 7.63 -7.79
N THR A 114 -7.48 6.92 -6.85
CA THR A 114 -7.82 5.52 -6.53
C THR A 114 -9.30 5.38 -6.15
N ASN A 115 -9.83 6.30 -5.33
CA ASN A 115 -11.23 6.32 -4.93
C ASN A 115 -12.17 6.57 -6.12
N ARG A 116 -11.85 7.54 -6.99
CA ARG A 116 -12.64 7.82 -8.19
C ARG A 116 -12.70 6.63 -9.14
N ILE A 117 -11.58 5.94 -9.34
CA ILE A 117 -11.52 4.70 -10.13
C ILE A 117 -12.38 3.61 -9.46
N CYS A 118 -12.25 3.43 -8.14
CA CYS A 118 -13.06 2.45 -7.42
C CYS A 118 -14.57 2.69 -7.59
N THR A 119 -15.01 3.96 -7.46
CA THR A 119 -16.41 4.35 -7.67
C THR A 119 -16.86 4.11 -9.11
N SER A 120 -16.04 4.43 -10.12
CA SER A 120 -16.41 4.18 -11.52
C SER A 120 -16.52 2.69 -11.87
N LEU A 121 -15.82 1.83 -11.13
CA LEU A 121 -15.92 0.37 -11.26
C LEU A 121 -17.10 -0.23 -10.48
N GLY A 122 -17.86 0.59 -9.74
CA GLY A 122 -19.00 0.14 -8.95
C GLY A 122 -18.61 -0.54 -7.63
N HIS A 123 -17.54 -0.09 -6.97
CA HIS A 123 -17.05 -0.64 -5.71
C HIS A 123 -16.77 -2.17 -5.76
N PRO A 124 -15.88 -2.62 -6.66
CA PRO A 124 -15.59 -4.04 -6.82
C PRO A 124 -14.99 -4.65 -5.55
N MET A 125 -15.37 -5.87 -5.22
CA MET A 125 -14.85 -6.61 -4.05
C MET A 125 -13.65 -7.50 -4.37
N MET A 126 -13.37 -7.74 -5.65
CA MET A 126 -12.32 -8.65 -6.11
C MET A 126 -11.53 -8.03 -7.26
N SER A 127 -10.20 -8.21 -7.22
CA SER A 127 -9.28 -7.94 -8.32
C SER A 127 -8.70 -9.26 -8.86
N VAL A 128 -7.97 -9.19 -9.96
CA VAL A 128 -7.20 -10.31 -10.52
C VAL A 128 -6.11 -10.85 -9.58
N CYS A 129 -5.72 -10.07 -8.56
CA CYS A 129 -4.72 -10.43 -7.55
C CYS A 129 -5.25 -10.40 -6.11
N GLY A 130 -6.56 -10.61 -5.94
CA GLY A 130 -7.19 -10.85 -4.64
C GLY A 130 -8.19 -9.78 -4.20
N GLU A 131 -8.63 -9.91 -2.95
CA GLU A 131 -9.75 -9.15 -2.39
C GLU A 131 -9.46 -7.65 -2.24
N ILE A 132 -10.43 -6.82 -2.61
CA ILE A 132 -10.36 -5.37 -2.46
C ILE A 132 -11.04 -5.00 -1.15
N GLU A 133 -10.23 -4.55 -0.19
CA GLU A 133 -10.75 -3.94 1.02
C GLU A 133 -11.23 -2.52 0.73
N HIS A 134 -12.37 -2.14 1.28
CA HIS A 134 -12.87 -0.77 1.21
C HIS A 134 -12.88 -0.13 2.59
N ASP A 135 -12.57 1.16 2.63
CA ASP A 135 -12.76 1.99 3.82
C ASP A 135 -14.02 2.86 3.68
N HIS A 136 -14.44 3.46 4.79
CA HIS A 136 -15.61 4.35 4.82
C HIS A 136 -15.49 5.55 3.87
N SER A 137 -14.25 5.98 3.54
CA SER A 137 -14.03 7.08 2.59
C SER A 137 -14.37 6.70 1.14
N CYS A 138 -14.38 5.40 0.83
CA CYS A 138 -14.76 4.89 -0.47
C CYS A 138 -16.24 4.49 -0.57
N CYS A 139 -16.78 3.75 0.40
CA CYS A 139 -18.13 3.18 0.30
C CYS A 139 -19.26 4.10 0.78
N CYS A 140 -18.94 5.13 1.54
CA CYS A 140 -19.87 6.19 1.93
C CYS A 140 -19.28 7.53 1.48
N PRO A 141 -19.41 7.91 0.19
CA PRO A 141 -19.13 9.29 -0.19
C PRO A 141 -20.03 10.20 0.68
N PRO A 142 -19.49 11.29 1.25
CA PRO A 142 -20.34 12.23 2.00
C PRO A 142 -21.48 12.67 1.08
N GLU A 143 -22.70 12.34 1.46
CA GLU A 143 -23.90 12.71 0.72
C GLU A 143 -23.85 14.19 0.36
N ASN A 144 -24.06 14.51 -0.92
CA ASN A 144 -24.40 15.85 -1.40
C ASN A 144 -23.54 17.02 -0.85
N ARG A 145 -22.42 17.32 -1.52
CA ARG A 145 -22.08 18.76 -1.70
C ARG A 145 -23.00 19.34 -2.78
N LYS A 146 -24.26 19.56 -2.42
CA LYS A 146 -25.14 20.47 -3.15
C LYS A 146 -24.59 21.88 -2.98
N ARG A 147 -24.11 22.46 -4.08
CA ARG A 147 -24.45 23.82 -4.56
C ARG A 147 -23.86 24.03 -5.94
#